data_AF-C4RRH7-F1
#
_entry.id   AF-C4RRH7-F1
#
_cell.length_a   1.000
_cell.length_b   1.000
_cell.length_c   1.000
_cell.angle_alpha   90.00
_cell.angle_beta   90.00
_cell.angle_gamma   90.00
#
_symmetry.space_group_name_H-M   'P 1'
#
loop_
_entity.id
_entity.type
_entity.pdbx_description
1 polymer ?
#
loop_
_entity_poly.entity_id
_entity_poly.type
_entity_poly.pdbx_seq_one_letter_code
_entity_poly.pdbx_strand_id
1 'polypeptide(L)'
;MSTLRALAKAQALAAGVAQPVATVRHLHLSTRPLVLVPLTMAGEANAPLAALVGDAPDAVRLLLVPQPRNRDQRFAFAAELAGIVLPYLDSFRGDTEAVAVDRGRDVRHRYVDAPQLVVPNPAGITFLRLFGRSTRFRRPDGEYPVHPSVPLLGRWLTFFAERAEHAGSSALVALTDALTLHWATGQSAVEDLHLPAVLGWIDPPPGLTGARAAARAEDPALCPPAGPATDPEFDNR
;
A
#
# COMPACT_ATOMS: atom_id res chain seq x y z
N MET A 1 -20.12 13.88 -1.63
CA MET A 1 -20.05 13.74 -0.15
C MET A 1 -21.48 13.77 0.37
N SER A 2 -21.89 12.81 1.21
CA SER A 2 -23.26 12.82 1.78
C SER A 2 -23.37 13.81 2.95
N THR A 3 -24.57 14.29 3.23
CA THR A 3 -24.85 15.17 4.38
C THR A 3 -24.43 14.54 5.72
N LEU A 4 -24.65 13.23 5.87
CA LEU A 4 -24.23 12.47 7.06
C LEU A 4 -22.71 12.50 7.24
N ARG A 5 -21.95 12.36 6.14
CA ARG A 5 -20.49 12.42 6.21
C ARG A 5 -20.01 13.83 6.55
N ALA A 6 -20.63 14.87 5.99
CA ALA A 6 -20.32 16.26 6.35
C ALA A 6 -20.57 16.54 7.85
N LEU A 7 -21.70 16.05 8.39
CA LEU A 7 -22.00 16.13 9.83
C LEU A 7 -20.94 15.42 10.67
N ALA A 8 -20.55 14.19 10.29
CA ALA A 8 -19.53 13.42 11.01
C ALA A 8 -18.16 14.14 11.04
N LYS A 9 -17.79 14.83 9.95
CA LYS A 9 -16.54 15.63 9.91
C LYS A 9 -16.62 16.86 10.82
N ALA A 10 -17.77 17.54 10.87
CA ALA A 10 -17.99 18.64 11.80
C ALA A 10 -17.96 18.16 13.27
N GLN A 11 -18.56 17.00 13.54
CA GLN A 11 -18.48 16.34 14.85
C GLN A 11 -17.04 15.97 15.21
N ALA A 12 -16.26 15.46 14.25
CA ALA A 12 -14.86 15.14 14.48
C ALA A 12 -14.06 16.38 14.90
N LEU A 13 -14.25 17.49 14.18
CA LEU A 13 -13.62 18.76 14.52
C LEU A 13 -14.02 19.25 15.91
N ALA A 14 -15.31 19.21 16.25
CA ALA A 14 -15.81 19.66 17.55
C ALA A 14 -15.32 18.78 18.71
N ALA A 15 -15.28 17.46 18.52
CA ALA A 15 -14.82 16.50 19.52
C ALA A 15 -13.29 16.41 19.61
N GLY A 16 -12.57 16.90 18.60
CA GLY A 16 -11.12 16.79 18.51
C GLY A 16 -10.62 15.37 18.26
N VAL A 17 -11.45 14.47 17.71
CA VAL A 17 -11.12 13.07 17.40
C VAL A 17 -12.01 12.57 16.26
N ALA A 18 -11.51 11.63 15.44
CA ALA A 18 -12.27 11.07 14.33
C ALA A 18 -13.57 10.40 14.81
N GLN A 19 -14.61 10.48 13.99
CA GLN A 19 -15.90 9.85 14.26
C GLN A 19 -16.04 8.56 13.46
N PRO A 20 -16.46 7.44 14.08
CA PRO A 20 -16.77 6.23 13.35
C PRO A 20 -18.01 6.47 12.47
N VAL A 21 -17.92 6.13 11.18
CA VAL A 21 -19.01 6.25 10.21
C VAL A 21 -19.49 4.90 9.65
N ALA A 22 -18.93 3.82 10.15
CA ALA A 22 -19.30 2.45 9.82
C ALA A 22 -19.43 1.61 11.10
N THR A 23 -20.42 0.72 11.13
CA THR A 23 -20.64 -0.23 12.25
C THR A 23 -20.01 -1.60 11.98
N VAL A 24 -19.57 -1.84 10.74
CA VAL A 24 -18.95 -3.09 10.29
C VAL A 24 -17.71 -2.78 9.47
N ARG A 25 -16.84 -3.78 9.30
CA ARG A 25 -15.70 -3.67 8.39
C ARG A 25 -16.18 -3.90 6.96
N HIS A 26 -16.10 -2.89 6.12
CA HIS A 26 -16.54 -2.91 4.72
C HIS A 26 -15.49 -3.46 3.74
N LEU A 27 -14.35 -3.93 4.24
CA LEU A 27 -13.30 -4.57 3.44
C LEU A 27 -12.68 -5.73 4.20
N HIS A 28 -12.24 -6.75 3.47
CA HIS A 28 -11.45 -7.82 4.06
C HIS A 28 -10.03 -7.32 4.32
N LEU A 29 -9.52 -7.57 5.52
CA LEU A 29 -8.12 -7.38 5.87
C LEU A 29 -7.59 -8.73 6.34
N SER A 30 -6.59 -9.24 5.64
CA SER A 30 -5.88 -10.46 5.98
C SER A 30 -5.28 -10.33 7.38
N THR A 31 -5.10 -11.46 8.06
CA THR A 31 -4.35 -11.50 9.33
C THR A 31 -2.85 -11.31 9.12
N ARG A 32 -2.37 -11.47 7.88
CA ARG A 32 -0.97 -11.36 7.46
C ARG A 32 -0.89 -10.64 6.11
N PRO A 33 -1.28 -9.36 6.02
CA PRO A 33 -1.11 -8.60 4.79
C PRO A 33 0.38 -8.27 4.60
N LEU A 34 0.86 -8.31 3.36
CA LEU A 34 2.19 -7.80 3.03
C LEU A 34 2.12 -6.27 2.92
N VAL A 35 2.69 -5.57 3.91
CA VAL A 35 2.79 -4.12 3.89
C VAL A 35 3.97 -3.72 3.02
N LEU A 36 3.74 -2.80 2.08
CA LEU A 36 4.76 -2.26 1.18
C LEU A 36 4.66 -0.73 1.20
N VAL A 37 5.68 -0.07 1.75
CA VAL A 37 5.81 1.38 1.82
C VAL A 37 6.88 1.82 0.82
N PRO A 38 6.51 2.18 -0.41
CA PRO A 38 7.47 2.61 -1.41
C PRO A 38 7.90 4.06 -1.18
N LEU A 39 9.12 4.41 -1.58
CA LEU A 39 9.59 5.77 -1.78
C LEU A 39 10.13 5.92 -3.20
N THR A 40 9.86 7.05 -3.83
CA THR A 40 10.28 7.37 -5.20
C THR A 40 11.17 8.58 -5.22
N MET A 41 12.17 8.56 -6.10
CA MET A 41 12.97 9.75 -6.41
C MET A 41 12.07 10.84 -7.00
N ALA A 42 12.22 12.08 -6.54
CA ALA A 42 11.53 13.22 -7.12
C ALA A 42 11.91 13.44 -8.60
N GLY A 43 10.92 13.83 -9.41
CA GLY A 43 11.12 14.19 -10.82
C GLY A 43 11.28 13.02 -11.79
N GLU A 44 11.42 11.78 -11.33
CA GLU A 44 11.60 10.60 -12.17
C GLU A 44 10.50 9.58 -11.91
N ALA A 45 9.58 9.43 -12.85
CA ALA A 45 8.50 8.45 -12.73
C ALA A 45 9.09 7.03 -12.65
N ASN A 46 8.75 6.30 -11.59
CA ASN A 46 9.09 4.88 -11.39
C ASN A 46 10.55 4.59 -11.07
N ALA A 47 11.27 5.58 -10.56
CA ALA A 47 12.56 5.35 -9.91
C ALA A 47 12.35 5.02 -8.44
N PRO A 48 12.39 3.73 -8.04
CA PRO A 48 12.40 3.38 -6.62
C PRO A 48 13.62 4.03 -5.96
N LEU A 49 13.40 4.70 -4.85
CA LEU A 49 14.44 5.17 -3.94
C LEU A 49 14.64 4.17 -2.81
N ALA A 50 13.52 3.74 -2.21
CA ALA A 50 13.51 2.76 -1.14
C ALA A 50 12.16 2.04 -1.09
N ALA A 51 12.09 0.93 -0.36
CA ALA A 51 10.83 0.36 0.10
C ALA A 51 11.01 -0.32 1.45
N LEU A 52 10.09 -0.07 2.36
CA LEU A 52 9.90 -0.91 3.54
C LEU A 52 8.88 -2.00 3.19
N VAL A 53 9.20 -3.27 3.43
CA VAL A 53 8.32 -4.39 3.10
C VAL A 53 8.36 -5.49 4.15
N GLY A 54 7.20 -6.03 4.53
CA GLY A 54 7.09 -7.13 5.49
C GLY A 54 5.64 -7.52 5.76
N ASP A 55 5.42 -8.75 6.23
CA ASP A 55 4.10 -9.29 6.59
C ASP A 55 3.94 -9.53 8.10
N ALA A 56 4.95 -9.15 8.90
CA ALA A 56 4.90 -9.07 10.37
C ALA A 56 5.74 -7.89 10.89
N PRO A 57 5.41 -7.29 12.05
CA PRO A 57 6.12 -6.14 12.60
C PRO A 57 7.61 -6.36 12.90
N ASP A 58 7.99 -7.61 13.22
CA ASP A 58 9.36 -8.03 13.52
C ASP A 58 10.10 -8.59 12.29
N ALA A 59 9.41 -8.80 11.17
CA ALA A 59 9.95 -9.34 9.93
C ALA A 59 9.98 -8.31 8.79
N VAL A 60 10.36 -7.08 9.12
CA VAL A 60 10.40 -5.95 8.17
C VAL A 60 11.77 -5.82 7.51
N ARG A 61 11.77 -5.59 6.20
CA ARG A 61 12.97 -5.38 5.39
C ARG A 61 12.95 -3.99 4.75
N LEU A 62 14.05 -3.25 4.91
CA LEU A 62 14.30 -2.02 4.18
C LEU A 62 15.15 -2.33 2.94
N LEU A 63 14.62 -2.02 1.76
CA LEU A 63 15.31 -2.10 0.49
C LEU A 63 15.65 -0.68 0.03
N LEU A 64 16.86 -0.48 -0.52
CA LEU A 64 17.36 0.84 -0.93
C LEU A 64 17.90 0.78 -2.35
N VAL A 65 17.80 1.91 -3.06
CA VAL A 65 18.43 2.12 -4.36
C VAL A 65 19.38 3.31 -4.22
N PRO A 66 20.68 3.08 -3.97
CA PRO A 66 21.64 4.16 -3.72
C PRO A 66 21.71 5.18 -4.86
N GLN A 67 21.59 4.73 -6.10
CA GLN A 67 21.54 5.58 -7.28
C GLN A 67 20.28 5.26 -8.09
N PRO A 68 19.14 5.91 -7.79
CA PRO A 68 17.90 5.63 -8.50
C PRO A 68 17.92 5.99 -9.99
N ARG A 69 18.97 6.64 -10.51
CA ARG A 69 19.17 6.85 -11.96
C ARG A 69 19.90 5.70 -12.64
N ASN A 70 20.56 4.84 -11.87
CA ASN A 70 21.26 3.67 -12.39
C ASN A 70 20.25 2.52 -12.63
N ARG A 71 20.15 2.09 -13.89
CA ARG A 71 19.19 1.07 -14.31
C ARG A 71 19.46 -0.30 -13.67
N ASP A 72 20.71 -0.68 -13.50
CA ASP A 72 21.09 -1.97 -12.93
C ASP A 72 20.70 -2.04 -11.45
N GLN A 73 20.90 -0.93 -10.72
CA GLN A 73 20.45 -0.84 -9.32
C GLN A 73 18.92 -0.89 -9.19
N ARG A 74 18.17 -0.28 -10.12
CA ARG A 74 16.69 -0.43 -10.15
C ARG A 74 16.26 -1.89 -10.32
N PHE A 75 16.97 -2.67 -11.14
CA PHE A 75 16.66 -4.10 -11.32
C PHE A 75 17.17 -4.98 -10.18
N ALA A 76 18.30 -4.65 -9.56
CA ALA A 76 18.75 -5.30 -8.34
C ALA A 76 17.69 -5.14 -7.23
N PHE A 77 17.19 -3.92 -7.03
CA PHE A 77 16.07 -3.65 -6.14
C PHE A 77 14.81 -4.45 -6.50
N ALA A 78 14.46 -4.53 -7.79
CA ALA A 78 13.33 -5.35 -8.23
C ALA A 78 13.54 -6.84 -7.91
N ALA A 79 14.76 -7.34 -8.05
CA ALA A 79 15.11 -8.73 -7.73
C ALA A 79 15.03 -8.99 -6.21
N GLU A 80 15.52 -8.06 -5.38
CA GLU A 80 15.41 -8.14 -3.92
C GLU A 80 13.96 -8.09 -3.45
N LEU A 81 13.16 -7.15 -3.99
CA LEU A 81 11.73 -7.06 -3.70
C LEU A 81 11.02 -8.36 -4.13
N ALA A 82 11.37 -8.92 -5.28
CA ALA A 82 10.83 -10.19 -5.73
C ALA A 82 11.18 -11.35 -4.78
N GLY A 83 12.38 -11.32 -4.18
CA GLY A 83 12.81 -12.28 -3.16
C GLY A 83 11.97 -12.26 -1.87
N ILE A 84 11.15 -11.22 -1.66
CA ILE A 84 10.23 -11.11 -0.53
C ILE A 84 8.79 -11.36 -0.97
N VAL A 85 8.36 -10.68 -2.03
CA VAL A 85 6.98 -10.75 -2.52
C VAL A 85 6.66 -12.15 -3.03
N LEU A 86 7.53 -12.78 -3.84
CA LEU A 86 7.20 -14.06 -4.47
C LEU A 86 7.06 -15.21 -3.46
N PRO A 87 7.94 -15.37 -2.45
CA PRO A 87 7.71 -16.36 -1.39
C PRO A 87 6.45 -16.09 -0.57
N TYR A 88 6.13 -14.82 -0.28
CA TYR A 88 4.86 -14.46 0.35
C TYR A 88 3.68 -14.96 -0.47
N LEU A 89 3.66 -14.70 -1.79
CA LEU A 89 2.60 -15.16 -2.68
C LEU A 89 2.53 -16.69 -2.78
N ASP A 90 3.67 -17.36 -2.80
CA ASP A 90 3.75 -18.82 -2.87
C ASP A 90 3.18 -19.49 -1.61
N SER A 91 3.29 -18.83 -0.44
CA SER A 91 2.73 -19.33 0.82
C SER A 91 1.20 -19.52 0.82
N PHE A 92 0.49 -18.90 -0.14
CA PHE A 92 -0.96 -19.07 -0.31
C PHE A 92 -1.33 -20.23 -1.24
N ARG A 93 -0.34 -20.97 -1.77
CA ARG A 93 -0.55 -22.09 -2.70
C ARG A 93 -0.62 -23.46 -2.03
N GLY A 94 -1.08 -23.51 -0.79
CA GLY A 94 -1.20 -24.76 -0.02
C GLY A 94 -2.60 -25.34 -0.09
N ASP A 95 -3.39 -25.02 0.92
CA ASP A 95 -4.69 -25.65 1.14
C ASP A 95 -5.72 -25.20 0.11
N THR A 96 -6.49 -26.17 -0.38
CA THR A 96 -7.61 -25.92 -1.27
C THR A 96 -8.89 -26.50 -0.72
N GLU A 97 -10.00 -25.84 -1.01
CA GLU A 97 -11.34 -26.31 -0.70
C GLU A 97 -12.13 -26.56 -1.98
N ALA A 98 -12.97 -27.59 -1.93
CA ALA A 98 -13.93 -27.92 -2.97
C ALA A 98 -15.10 -26.93 -2.91
N VAL A 99 -15.32 -26.19 -4.00
CA VAL A 99 -16.43 -25.26 -4.14
C VAL A 99 -17.36 -25.78 -5.24
N ALA A 100 -18.60 -26.02 -4.85
CA ALA A 100 -19.64 -26.41 -5.78
C ALA A 100 -19.95 -25.25 -6.73
N VAL A 101 -19.85 -25.51 -8.03
CA VAL A 101 -20.21 -24.56 -9.10
C VAL A 101 -21.32 -25.16 -9.97
N ASP A 102 -21.92 -24.33 -10.82
CA ASP A 102 -23.05 -24.72 -11.68
C ASP A 102 -24.18 -25.46 -10.93
N ARG A 103 -24.67 -24.85 -9.84
CA ARG A 103 -25.72 -25.43 -8.97
C ARG A 103 -25.37 -26.83 -8.41
N GLY A 104 -24.07 -27.10 -8.23
CA GLY A 104 -23.58 -28.37 -7.68
C GLY A 104 -23.37 -29.47 -8.71
N ARG A 105 -23.42 -29.15 -10.00
CA ARG A 105 -23.10 -30.11 -11.08
C ARG A 105 -21.61 -30.31 -11.29
N ASP A 106 -20.80 -29.36 -10.83
CA ASP A 106 -19.35 -29.38 -11.00
C ASP A 106 -18.67 -28.86 -9.73
N VAL A 107 -17.41 -29.27 -9.52
CA VAL A 107 -16.62 -28.92 -8.33
C VAL A 107 -15.32 -28.28 -8.79
N ARG A 108 -15.06 -27.06 -8.31
CA ARG A 108 -13.78 -26.38 -8.50
C ARG A 108 -13.03 -26.31 -7.19
N HIS A 109 -11.75 -26.61 -7.23
CA HIS A 109 -10.86 -26.35 -6.11
C HIS A 109 -10.36 -24.92 -6.17
N ARG A 110 -10.48 -24.17 -5.06
CA ARG A 110 -9.84 -22.86 -4.88
C ARG A 110 -8.96 -22.88 -3.65
N TYR A 111 -7.96 -22.02 -3.62
CA TYR A 111 -7.19 -21.79 -2.40
C TYR A 111 -8.10 -21.21 -1.30
N VAL A 112 -7.88 -21.65 -0.06
CA VAL A 112 -8.68 -21.23 1.10
C VAL A 112 -8.36 -19.80 1.56
N ASP A 113 -7.22 -19.26 1.13
CA ASP A 113 -6.74 -17.93 1.46
C ASP A 113 -6.13 -17.25 0.21
N ALA A 114 -6.00 -15.93 0.25
CA ALA A 114 -5.48 -15.14 -0.85
C ALA A 114 -4.48 -14.08 -0.36
N PRO A 115 -3.41 -13.81 -1.13
CA PRO A 115 -2.45 -12.79 -0.78
C PRO A 115 -3.07 -11.40 -0.82
N GLN A 116 -2.70 -10.57 0.16
CA GLN A 116 -3.13 -9.18 0.24
C GLN A 116 -1.93 -8.25 0.41
N LEU A 117 -1.85 -7.22 -0.42
CA LEU A 117 -0.87 -6.14 -0.27
C LEU A 117 -1.55 -4.91 0.34
N VAL A 118 -0.84 -4.24 1.23
CA VAL A 118 -1.25 -2.97 1.81
C VAL A 118 -0.19 -1.92 1.50
N VAL A 119 -0.63 -0.78 0.97
CA VAL A 119 0.21 0.41 0.78
C VAL A 119 -0.35 1.56 1.62
N PRO A 120 0.45 2.56 1.98
CA PRO A 120 -0.03 3.65 2.85
C PRO A 120 -1.21 4.43 2.26
N ASN A 121 -1.14 4.76 0.97
CA ASN A 121 -2.10 5.63 0.29
C ASN A 121 -2.23 5.27 -1.21
N PRO A 122 -3.18 5.85 -1.95
CA PRO A 122 -3.42 5.56 -3.38
C PRO A 122 -2.21 5.83 -4.28
N ALA A 123 -1.31 6.74 -3.89
CA ALA A 123 -0.10 7.00 -4.65
C ALA A 123 0.85 5.78 -4.61
N GLY A 124 0.87 5.00 -3.51
CA GLY A 124 1.54 3.71 -3.45
C GLY A 124 1.02 2.70 -4.48
N ILE A 125 -0.30 2.65 -4.70
CA ILE A 125 -0.92 1.82 -5.75
C ILE A 125 -0.42 2.27 -7.13
N THR A 126 -0.39 3.58 -7.37
CA THR A 126 0.11 4.16 -8.61
C THR A 126 1.58 3.80 -8.86
N PHE A 127 2.42 3.87 -7.83
CA PHE A 127 3.81 3.42 -7.91
C PHE A 127 3.90 1.96 -8.33
N LEU A 128 3.20 1.04 -7.65
CA LEU A 128 3.24 -0.40 -7.96
C LEU A 128 2.75 -0.69 -9.39
N ARG A 129 1.70 0.01 -9.84
CA ARG A 129 1.18 -0.11 -11.21
C ARG A 129 2.24 0.20 -12.25
N LEU A 130 2.94 1.31 -12.07
CA LEU A 130 3.94 1.76 -13.02
C LEU A 130 5.25 0.96 -12.92
N PHE A 131 5.64 0.56 -11.71
CA PHE A 131 6.78 -0.32 -11.48
C PHE A 131 6.55 -1.73 -12.06
N GLY A 132 5.33 -2.27 -11.92
CA GLY A 132 4.93 -3.52 -12.57
C GLY A 132 4.99 -3.43 -14.09
N ARG A 133 4.52 -2.31 -14.67
CA ARG A 133 4.62 -2.03 -16.11
C ARG A 133 6.07 -2.01 -16.61
N SER A 134 6.99 -1.41 -15.87
CA SER A 134 8.40 -1.25 -16.29
C SER A 134 9.22 -2.54 -16.20
N THR A 135 8.74 -3.54 -15.44
CA THR A 135 9.47 -4.78 -15.12
C THR A 135 8.89 -6.04 -15.80
N ARG A 136 7.56 -6.13 -16.02
CA ARG A 136 6.88 -7.38 -16.44
C ARG A 136 7.34 -8.02 -17.77
N PHE A 137 7.91 -7.23 -18.67
CA PHE A 137 8.37 -7.68 -20.00
C PHE A 137 9.90 -7.71 -20.13
N ARG A 138 10.63 -7.56 -19.02
CA ARG A 138 12.09 -7.74 -19.01
C ARG A 138 12.43 -9.21 -19.24
N ARG A 139 13.63 -9.47 -19.76
CA ARG A 139 14.07 -10.81 -20.14
C ARG A 139 15.29 -11.22 -19.31
N PRO A 140 15.39 -12.50 -18.90
CA PRO A 140 16.56 -13.00 -18.20
C PRO A 140 17.76 -13.29 -19.11
N ASP A 141 17.58 -13.17 -20.43
CA ASP A 141 18.54 -13.44 -21.47
C ASP A 141 18.67 -12.26 -22.45
N GLY A 142 19.65 -12.33 -23.35
CA GLY A 142 19.94 -11.32 -24.37
C GLY A 142 20.94 -10.25 -23.92
N GLU A 143 20.91 -9.09 -24.59
CA GLU A 143 21.91 -8.02 -24.43
C GLU A 143 21.82 -7.28 -23.08
N TYR A 144 20.61 -7.19 -22.50
CA TYR A 144 20.37 -6.53 -21.21
C TYR A 144 19.57 -7.44 -20.27
N PRO A 145 20.17 -8.55 -19.79
CA PRO A 145 19.48 -9.53 -18.96
C PRO A 145 19.16 -8.96 -17.58
N VAL A 146 18.03 -9.38 -17.00
CA VAL A 146 17.68 -9.11 -15.60
C VAL A 146 17.52 -10.42 -14.84
N HIS A 147 17.49 -10.37 -13.50
CA HIS A 147 17.22 -11.58 -12.73
C HIS A 147 15.82 -12.18 -13.11
N PRO A 148 15.67 -13.52 -13.24
CA PRO A 148 14.41 -14.14 -13.69
C PRO A 148 13.17 -13.81 -12.86
N SER A 149 13.37 -13.47 -11.57
CA SER A 149 12.28 -13.05 -10.68
C SER A 149 11.70 -11.67 -11.01
N VAL A 150 12.46 -10.78 -11.67
CA VAL A 150 12.05 -9.41 -11.99
C VAL A 150 10.80 -9.35 -12.88
N PRO A 151 10.74 -10.03 -14.05
CA PRO A 151 9.53 -10.02 -14.86
C PRO A 151 8.36 -10.74 -14.18
N LEU A 152 8.62 -11.75 -13.34
CA LEU A 152 7.56 -12.42 -12.58
C LEU A 152 6.94 -11.49 -11.53
N LEU A 153 7.76 -10.77 -10.77
CA LEU A 153 7.30 -9.71 -9.87
C LEU A 153 6.48 -8.67 -10.64
N GLY A 154 6.97 -8.21 -11.79
CA GLY A 154 6.27 -7.20 -12.59
C GLY A 154 4.85 -7.61 -13.01
N ARG A 155 4.66 -8.91 -13.35
CA ARG A 155 3.34 -9.46 -13.65
C ARG A 155 2.42 -9.47 -12.43
N TRP A 156 2.92 -9.89 -11.27
CA TRP A 156 2.15 -9.86 -10.02
C TRP A 156 1.77 -8.44 -9.60
N LEU A 157 2.70 -7.49 -9.65
CA LEU A 157 2.41 -6.09 -9.34
C LEU A 157 1.39 -5.49 -10.32
N THR A 158 1.45 -5.88 -11.59
CA THR A 158 0.42 -5.50 -12.58
C THR A 158 -0.95 -6.07 -12.17
N PHE A 159 -1.03 -7.35 -11.81
CA PHE A 159 -2.27 -7.98 -11.33
C PHE A 159 -2.84 -7.25 -10.10
N PHE A 160 -2.03 -7.00 -9.07
CA PHE A 160 -2.47 -6.30 -7.86
C PHE A 160 -2.96 -4.88 -8.15
N ALA A 161 -2.25 -4.13 -8.99
CA ALA A 161 -2.66 -2.79 -9.40
C ALA A 161 -4.01 -2.80 -10.13
N GLU A 162 -4.22 -3.74 -11.05
CA GLU A 162 -5.52 -3.90 -11.71
C GLU A 162 -6.62 -4.31 -10.71
N ARG A 163 -6.30 -5.19 -9.76
CA ARG A 163 -7.24 -5.62 -8.72
C ARG A 163 -7.63 -4.50 -7.75
N ALA A 164 -6.79 -3.48 -7.56
CA ALA A 164 -7.15 -2.31 -6.75
C ALA A 164 -8.29 -1.49 -7.37
N GLU A 165 -8.47 -1.54 -8.69
CA GLU A 165 -9.55 -0.85 -9.40
C GLU A 165 -10.88 -1.62 -9.35
N HIS A 166 -10.88 -2.85 -8.82
CA HIS A 166 -12.07 -3.69 -8.68
C HIS A 166 -12.64 -3.60 -7.27
N ALA A 167 -13.83 -3.02 -7.13
CA ALA A 167 -14.54 -2.94 -5.86
C ALA A 167 -14.72 -4.33 -5.22
N GLY A 168 -14.46 -4.43 -3.91
CA GLY A 168 -14.60 -5.67 -3.14
C GLY A 168 -13.47 -6.69 -3.32
N SER A 169 -12.52 -6.46 -4.23
CA SER A 169 -11.36 -7.34 -4.44
C SER A 169 -10.47 -7.43 -3.20
N SER A 170 -10.20 -6.27 -2.56
CA SER A 170 -9.30 -6.15 -1.40
C SER A 170 -7.90 -6.75 -1.58
N ALA A 171 -7.47 -7.13 -2.79
CA ALA A 171 -6.14 -7.73 -3.00
C ALA A 171 -4.98 -6.73 -2.85
N LEU A 172 -5.22 -5.44 -3.16
CA LEU A 172 -4.30 -4.34 -2.93
C LEU A 172 -5.08 -3.19 -2.32
N VAL A 173 -4.71 -2.79 -1.10
CA VAL A 173 -5.46 -1.82 -0.29
C VAL A 173 -4.58 -0.61 0.03
N ALA A 174 -5.09 0.59 -0.27
CA ALA A 174 -4.55 1.82 0.29
C ALA A 174 -5.10 2.02 1.71
N LEU A 175 -4.22 2.17 2.69
CA LEU A 175 -4.62 2.24 4.09
C LEU A 175 -5.42 3.52 4.41
N THR A 176 -5.08 4.66 3.81
CA THR A 176 -5.89 5.89 3.93
C THR A 176 -7.33 5.69 3.42
N ASP A 177 -7.52 5.01 2.30
CA ASP A 177 -8.86 4.73 1.76
C ASP A 177 -9.61 3.76 2.67
N ALA A 178 -8.93 2.73 3.16
CA ALA A 178 -9.51 1.78 4.11
C ALA A 178 -9.94 2.46 5.41
N LEU A 179 -9.12 3.33 5.98
CA LEU A 179 -9.42 4.03 7.23
C LEU A 179 -10.54 5.05 7.03
N THR A 180 -10.48 5.85 5.97
CA THR A 180 -11.50 6.88 5.70
C THR A 180 -12.83 6.29 5.24
N LEU A 181 -12.88 5.04 4.82
CA LEU A 181 -14.15 4.33 4.63
C LEU A 181 -14.91 4.14 5.96
N HIS A 182 -14.18 4.03 7.08
CA HIS A 182 -14.75 3.72 8.40
C HIS A 182 -14.73 4.90 9.38
N TRP A 183 -13.87 5.89 9.14
CA TRP A 183 -13.67 7.05 10.00
C TRP A 183 -13.84 8.35 9.23
N ALA A 184 -14.51 9.32 9.86
CA ALA A 184 -14.54 10.71 9.41
C ALA A 184 -13.58 11.54 10.28
N THR A 185 -12.57 12.14 9.66
CA THR A 185 -11.66 13.10 10.29
C THR A 185 -12.23 14.53 10.15
N GLY A 186 -11.66 15.48 10.89
CA GLY A 186 -11.93 16.91 10.68
C GLY A 186 -11.23 17.51 9.45
N GLN A 187 -10.46 16.73 8.71
CA GLN A 187 -9.58 17.20 7.63
C GLN A 187 -10.34 17.30 6.29
N SER A 188 -9.71 17.84 5.26
CA SER A 188 -10.12 17.68 3.86
C SER A 188 -9.79 16.27 3.32
N ALA A 189 -10.36 15.91 2.17
CA ALA A 189 -10.05 14.63 1.54
C ALA A 189 -8.60 14.53 1.02
N VAL A 190 -7.93 15.67 0.80
CA VAL A 190 -6.54 15.71 0.35
C VAL A 190 -5.60 15.47 1.53
N GLU A 191 -5.85 16.12 2.67
CA GLU A 191 -5.11 15.89 3.92
C GLU A 191 -5.28 14.46 4.42
N ASP A 192 -6.45 13.84 4.19
CA ASP A 192 -6.68 12.42 4.50
C ASP A 192 -5.80 11.44 3.68
N LEU A 193 -5.05 11.91 2.66
CA LEU A 193 -4.04 11.09 1.97
C LEU A 193 -2.73 10.96 2.77
N HIS A 194 -2.56 11.75 3.84
CA HIS A 194 -1.42 11.68 4.74
C HIS A 194 -1.69 10.67 5.86
N LEU A 195 -1.24 9.43 5.69
CA LEU A 195 -1.54 8.32 6.61
C LEU A 195 -1.25 8.64 8.09
N PRO A 196 -0.08 9.17 8.47
CA PRO A 196 0.18 9.54 9.87
C PRO A 196 -0.81 10.56 10.44
N ALA A 197 -1.31 11.49 9.62
CA ALA A 197 -2.29 12.48 10.05
C ALA A 197 -3.67 11.84 10.30
N VAL A 198 -4.09 10.92 9.43
CA VAL A 198 -5.32 10.13 9.63
C VAL A 198 -5.23 9.29 10.92
N LEU A 199 -4.09 8.64 11.18
CA LEU A 199 -3.87 7.89 12.41
C LEU A 199 -3.94 8.80 13.64
N GLY A 200 -3.33 9.99 13.58
CA GLY A 200 -3.41 10.99 14.65
C GLY A 200 -4.84 11.50 14.91
N TRP A 201 -5.72 11.48 13.91
CA TRP A 201 -7.15 11.77 14.11
C TRP A 201 -7.91 10.61 14.75
N ILE A 202 -7.58 9.37 14.40
CA ILE A 202 -8.28 8.17 14.90
C ILE A 202 -7.89 7.87 16.35
N ASP A 203 -6.59 7.93 16.65
CA ASP A 203 -6.03 7.65 17.97
C ASP A 203 -5.01 8.74 18.34
N PRO A 204 -5.47 9.95 18.69
CA PRO A 204 -4.57 11.05 19.03
C PRO A 204 -3.75 10.70 20.29
N PRO A 205 -2.44 11.02 20.32
CA PRO A 205 -1.63 10.83 21.52
C PRO A 205 -2.22 11.55 22.74
N PRO A 206 -2.00 11.04 23.96
CA PRO A 206 -2.54 11.66 25.18
C PRO A 206 -2.26 13.16 25.27
N GLY A 207 -3.31 13.95 25.51
CA GLY A 207 -3.21 15.41 25.63
C GLY A 207 -3.23 16.18 24.30
N LEU A 208 -3.29 15.49 23.15
CA LEU A 208 -3.47 16.12 21.85
C LEU A 208 -4.89 15.92 21.33
N THR A 209 -5.36 16.89 20.55
CA THR A 209 -6.52 16.70 19.67
C THR A 209 -6.05 16.12 18.35
N GLY A 210 -6.95 15.52 17.58
CA GLY A 210 -6.68 15.01 16.23
C GLY A 210 -6.05 16.07 15.33
N ALA A 211 -6.52 17.32 15.36
CA ALA A 211 -5.93 18.42 14.60
C ALA A 211 -4.46 18.71 15.00
N ARG A 212 -4.14 18.67 16.30
CA ARG A 212 -2.75 18.87 16.77
C ARG A 212 -1.85 17.68 16.47
N ALA A 213 -2.40 16.46 16.56
CA ALA A 213 -1.70 15.24 16.19
C ALA A 213 -1.39 15.22 14.69
N ALA A 214 -2.36 15.60 13.85
CA ALA A 214 -2.20 15.73 12.40
C ALA A 214 -1.13 16.76 12.03
N ALA A 215 -1.21 17.98 12.57
CA ALA A 215 -0.21 19.02 12.32
C ALA A 215 1.21 18.60 12.73
N ARG A 216 1.35 17.85 13.84
CA ARG A 216 2.63 17.27 14.24
C ARG A 216 3.11 16.19 13.26
N ALA A 217 2.18 15.40 12.73
CA ALA A 217 2.48 14.32 11.80
C ALA A 217 2.83 14.83 10.40
N GLU A 218 2.37 16.02 10.02
CA GLU A 218 2.70 16.68 8.75
C GLU A 218 4.11 17.28 8.72
N ASP A 219 4.78 17.40 9.88
CA ASP A 219 6.17 17.83 9.95
C ASP A 219 7.10 16.68 9.52
N PRO A 220 7.74 16.74 8.33
CA PRO A 220 8.55 15.65 7.79
C PRO A 220 9.83 15.42 8.59
N ALA A 221 10.28 16.39 9.41
CA ALA A 221 11.42 16.22 10.30
C ALA A 221 11.08 15.35 11.53
N LEU A 222 9.81 15.31 11.92
CA LEU A 222 9.30 14.52 13.04
C LEU A 222 8.69 13.19 12.59
N CYS A 223 7.92 13.23 11.50
CA CYS A 223 7.23 12.08 10.93
C CYS A 223 7.47 12.04 9.42
N PRO A 224 8.51 11.31 8.96
CA PRO A 224 8.76 11.18 7.54
C PRO A 224 7.53 10.66 6.79
N PRO A 225 7.25 11.16 5.57
CA PRO A 225 6.07 10.77 4.83
C PRO A 225 6.06 9.26 4.58
N ALA A 226 4.88 8.63 4.65
CA ALA A 226 4.70 7.22 4.32
C ALA A 226 4.78 6.95 2.79
N GLY A 227 5.42 7.85 2.03
CA GLY A 227 5.61 7.74 0.60
C GLY A 227 4.34 7.87 -0.25
N PRO A 228 4.45 7.64 -1.57
CA PRO A 228 5.70 7.42 -2.30
C PRO A 228 6.55 8.68 -2.48
N ALA A 229 5.94 9.86 -2.39
CA ALA A 229 6.68 11.12 -2.45
C ALA A 229 7.57 11.30 -1.21
N THR A 230 8.78 11.78 -1.45
CA THR A 230 9.72 12.25 -0.43
C THR A 230 9.46 13.72 -0.09
N ASP A 231 10.06 14.17 1.00
CA ASP A 231 10.07 15.57 1.37
C ASP A 231 10.98 16.38 0.41
N PRO A 232 10.54 17.56 -0.10
CA PRO A 232 11.36 18.37 -1.00
C PRO A 232 12.69 18.85 -0.39
N GLU A 233 12.79 19.09 0.91
CA GLU A 233 14.09 19.46 1.52
C GLU A 233 15.05 18.28 1.53
N PHE A 234 14.54 17.06 1.71
CA PHE A 234 15.32 15.84 1.53
C PHE A 234 15.86 15.72 0.09
N ASP A 235 15.05 16.01 -0.92
CA ASP A 235 15.45 15.88 -2.34
C ASP A 235 16.45 16.96 -2.82
N ASN A 236 16.51 18.11 -2.14
CA ASN A 236 17.38 19.23 -2.48
C ASN A 236 18.78 19.15 -1.84
N ARG A 237 19.05 18.13 -1.01
CA ARG A 237 20.35 17.89 -0.36
C ARG A 237 21.15 16.84 -1.10
#